data_AF-W1XE84-F1
#
_entry.id   AF-W1XE84-F1
#
_cell.length_a   1.000
_cell.length_b   1.000
_cell.length_c   1.000
_cell.angle_alpha   90.00
_cell.angle_beta   90.00
_cell.angle_gamma   90.00
#
_symmetry.space_group_name_H-M   'P 1'
#
loop_
_entity.id
_entity.type
_entity.pdbx_description
1 polymer ?
#
loop_
_entity_poly.entity_id
_entity_poly.type
_entity_poly.pdbx_seq_one_letter_code
_entity_poly.pdbx_strand_id
1 'polypeptide(L)'
;VCLLDTGISTAHPLIEPFIQENGVHTVFNDGDLSDREGHGTEMAGIALYHDLNYHLVSREEITIPYRLESSKILRSQSNQPELYGAITKQGILFHEIENPVSSKHT
;
A
#
# COMPACT_ATOMS: atom_id res chain seq x y z
N VAL A 1 0.69 -7.66 -2.81
CA VAL A 1 0.42 -7.28 -1.41
C VAL A 1 -0.40 -6.00 -1.44
N CYS A 2 -1.52 -5.95 -0.71
CA CYS A 2 -2.38 -4.76 -0.62
C CYS A 2 -2.24 -4.13 0.76
N LEU A 3 -1.84 -2.87 0.81
CA LEU A 3 -1.66 -2.09 2.04
C LEU A 3 -2.90 -1.22 2.30
N LEU A 4 -3.47 -1.30 3.50
CA LEU A 4 -4.55 -0.43 3.96
C LEU A 4 -4.01 0.49 5.06
N ASP A 5 -3.58 1.69 4.70
CA ASP A 5 -2.79 2.56 5.59
C ASP A 5 -2.99 4.07 5.30
N THR A 6 -2.00 4.91 5.59
CA THR A 6 -1.98 6.38 5.38
C THR A 6 -1.76 6.81 3.92
N GLY A 7 -1.55 5.85 3.01
CA GLY A 7 -1.19 6.06 1.61
C GLY A 7 0.18 5.46 1.30
N ILE A 8 0.73 5.77 0.13
CA ILE A 8 2.11 5.37 -0.23
C ILE A 8 2.77 6.48 -1.06
N SER A 9 4.06 6.74 -0.83
CA SER A 9 4.83 7.64 -1.68
C SER A 9 5.18 6.96 -3.01
N THR A 10 4.32 7.10 -4.02
CA THR A 10 4.45 6.44 -5.33
C THR A 10 5.71 6.81 -6.11
N ALA A 11 6.30 7.97 -5.83
CA ALA A 11 7.53 8.44 -6.45
C ALA A 11 8.81 8.00 -5.69
N HIS A 12 8.69 7.21 -4.62
CA HIS A 12 9.85 6.78 -3.84
C HIS A 12 10.69 5.76 -4.64
N PRO A 13 12.00 6.01 -4.90
CA PRO A 13 12.78 5.19 -5.86
C PRO A 13 12.89 3.70 -5.53
N LEU A 14 12.84 3.33 -4.25
CA LEU A 14 12.88 1.93 -3.82
C LEU A 14 11.49 1.26 -3.79
N ILE A 15 10.42 2.00 -4.06
CA ILE A 15 9.04 1.48 -3.96
C ILE A 15 8.38 1.52 -5.34
N GLU A 16 8.54 2.63 -6.08
CA GLU A 16 7.96 2.90 -7.39
C GLU A 16 8.03 1.71 -8.37
N PRO A 17 9.17 0.99 -8.51
CA PRO A 17 9.25 -0.14 -9.45
C PRO A 17 8.33 -1.32 -9.12
N PHE A 18 7.90 -1.42 -7.86
CA PHE A 18 7.09 -2.52 -7.35
C PHE A 18 5.61 -2.17 -7.23
N ILE A 19 5.21 -0.93 -7.54
CA ILE A 19 3.80 -0.53 -7.49
C ILE A 19 3.04 -1.15 -8.68
N GLN A 20 1.85 -1.67 -8.38
CA GLN A 20 0.93 -2.15 -9.40
C GLN A 20 0.37 -0.95 -10.18
N GLU A 21 0.35 -1.06 -11.51
CA GLU A 21 -0.25 -0.03 -12.36
C GLU A 21 -1.72 0.19 -11.95
N ASN A 22 -2.09 1.45 -11.74
CA ASN A 22 -3.39 1.90 -11.20
C ASN A 22 -3.76 1.34 -9.80
N GLY A 23 -2.85 0.65 -9.10
CA GLY A 23 -3.15 -0.02 -7.83
C GLY A 23 -3.11 0.87 -6.58
N VAL A 24 -3.23 2.19 -6.72
CA VAL A 24 -3.16 3.13 -5.58
C VAL A 24 -4.41 3.98 -5.51
N HIS A 25 -5.12 3.84 -4.40
CA HIS A 25 -6.46 4.39 -4.17
C HIS A 25 -6.57 5.15 -2.85
N THR A 26 -7.66 5.89 -2.71
CA THR A 26 -8.03 6.58 -1.48
C THR A 26 -9.54 6.49 -1.30
N VAL A 27 -9.99 6.21 -0.08
CA VAL A 27 -11.43 6.18 0.27
C VAL A 27 -11.99 7.58 0.51
N PHE A 28 -11.14 8.60 0.46
CA PHE A 28 -11.49 9.97 0.76
C PHE A 28 -11.82 10.74 -0.51
N ASN A 29 -12.87 11.56 -0.45
CA ASN A 29 -13.42 12.27 -1.61
C ASN A 29 -12.49 13.35 -2.19
N ASP A 30 -11.43 13.73 -1.48
CA ASP A 30 -10.45 14.71 -1.96
C ASP A 30 -9.47 14.15 -2.99
N GLY A 31 -9.46 12.83 -3.20
CA GLY A 31 -8.58 12.15 -4.15
C GLY A 31 -7.10 12.17 -3.74
N ASP A 32 -6.77 12.55 -2.50
CA ASP A 32 -5.39 12.59 -2.04
C ASP A 32 -4.87 11.16 -1.81
N LEU A 33 -3.84 10.79 -2.59
CA LEU A 33 -3.12 9.52 -2.52
C LEU A 33 -1.82 9.62 -1.71
N SER A 34 -1.39 10.83 -1.35
CA SER A 34 -0.08 11.06 -0.73
C SER A 34 -0.01 10.47 0.67
N ASP A 35 1.15 9.92 1.01
CA ASP A 35 1.45 9.55 2.39
C ASP A 35 2.18 10.69 3.09
N ARG A 36 1.44 11.51 3.84
CA ARG A 36 2.00 12.65 4.57
C ARG A 36 2.60 12.27 5.92
N GLU A 37 2.21 11.11 6.44
CA GLU A 37 2.67 10.63 7.75
C GLU A 37 3.88 9.72 7.62
N GLY A 38 4.07 9.10 6.44
CA GLY A 38 5.19 8.23 6.14
C GLY A 38 4.94 6.77 6.52
N HIS A 39 3.96 6.50 7.38
CA HIS A 39 3.70 5.16 7.91
C HIS A 39 3.41 4.13 6.81
N GLY A 40 2.50 4.42 5.88
CA GLY A 40 2.21 3.50 4.78
C GLY A 40 3.39 3.28 3.83
N THR A 41 4.25 4.27 3.64
CA THR A 41 5.50 4.17 2.88
C THR A 41 6.54 3.31 3.61
N GLU A 42 6.64 3.42 4.93
CA GLU A 42 7.46 2.54 5.76
C GLU A 42 6.96 1.10 5.71
N MET A 43 5.64 0.89 5.83
CA MET A 43 5.01 -0.42 5.70
C MET A 43 5.23 -1.05 4.32
N ALA A 44 5.26 -0.24 3.26
CA ALA A 44 5.66 -0.70 1.93
C ALA A 44 7.11 -1.16 1.87
N GLY A 45 8.03 -0.41 2.50
CA GLY A 45 9.43 -0.82 2.62
C GLY A 45 9.59 -2.15 3.37
N ILE A 46 8.90 -2.32 4.49
CA ILE A 46 8.89 -3.59 5.24
C ILE A 46 8.31 -4.72 4.40
N ALA A 47 7.20 -4.48 3.69
CA ALA A 47 6.57 -5.48 2.85
C ALA A 47 7.51 -5.96 1.74
N LEU A 48 8.29 -5.07 1.12
CA LEU A 48 9.21 -5.38 0.02
C LEU A 48 10.53 -6.01 0.49
N TYR A 49 11.13 -5.44 1.54
CA TYR A 49 12.52 -5.71 1.89
C TYR A 49 12.69 -6.40 3.23
N HIS A 50 11.67 -6.42 4.08
CA HIS A 50 11.74 -6.86 5.47
C HIS A 50 12.80 -6.09 6.29
N ASP A 51 14.07 -6.42 6.10
CA ASP A 51 15.23 -5.69 6.61
C ASP A 51 16.04 -5.08 5.45
N LEU A 52 15.75 -3.81 5.15
CA LEU A 52 16.48 -3.07 4.13
C LEU A 52 17.97 -2.93 4.46
N ASN A 53 18.35 -2.84 5.74
CA ASN A 53 19.76 -2.70 6.12
C ASN A 53 20.56 -3.96 5.77
N TYR A 54 19.98 -5.14 6.01
CA TYR A 54 20.57 -6.41 5.59
C TYR A 54 20.87 -6.41 4.09
N HIS A 55 19.91 -5.98 3.26
CA HIS A 55 20.08 -5.95 1.81
C HIS A 55 21.10 -4.88 1.35
N LEU A 56 21.21 -3.75 2.03
CA LEU A 56 22.16 -2.69 1.69
C LEU A 56 23.63 -3.07 1.96
N VAL A 57 23.88 -3.94 2.96
CA VAL A 57 25.25 -4.40 3.29
C VAL A 57 25.60 -5.73 2.62
N SER A 58 24.62 -6.41 2.03
CA SER A 58 24.81 -7.65 1.29
C SER A 58 25.22 -7.39 -0.16
N ARG A 59 25.78 -8.40 -0.81
CA ARG A 59 26.01 -8.44 -2.27
C ARG A 59 25.06 -9.41 -2.98
N GLU A 60 24.16 -10.02 -2.22
CA GLU A 60 23.16 -10.95 -2.74
C GLU A 60 22.10 -10.19 -3.54
N GLU A 61 21.68 -10.78 -4.65
CA GLU A 61 20.55 -10.26 -5.42
C GLU A 61 19.25 -10.54 -4.65
N ILE A 62 18.39 -9.53 -4.53
CA ILE A 62 17.07 -9.67 -3.96
C ILE A 62 16.05 -9.90 -5.07
N THR A 63 15.19 -10.90 -4.90
CA THR A 63 14.04 -11.14 -5.78
C THR A 63 12.75 -10.84 -5.02
N ILE A 64 11.93 -9.93 -5.56
CA ILE A 64 10.62 -9.57 -5.01
C ILE A 64 9.55 -10.01 -6.02
N PRO A 65 8.84 -11.13 -5.81
CA PRO A 65 7.94 -11.73 -6.80
C PRO A 65 6.51 -11.18 -6.75
N TYR A 66 6.26 -10.07 -6.04
CA TYR A 66 4.95 -9.47 -5.88
C TYR A 66 5.00 -7.96 -6.10
N ARG A 67 3.83 -7.39 -6.40
CA ARG A 67 3.63 -5.94 -6.47
C ARG A 67 2.91 -5.41 -5.25
N LEU A 68 3.02 -4.10 -5.03
CA LEU A 68 2.28 -3.36 -4.03
C LEU A 68 1.05 -2.72 -4.65
N GLU A 69 -0.06 -2.87 -3.94
CA GLU A 69 -1.28 -2.09 -4.07
C GLU A 69 -1.48 -1.35 -2.74
N SER A 70 -2.16 -0.20 -2.78
CA SER A 70 -2.40 0.60 -1.58
C SER A 70 -3.76 1.27 -1.64
N SER A 71 -4.50 1.20 -0.54
CA SER A 71 -5.68 2.03 -0.29
C SER A 71 -5.46 2.89 0.94
N LYS A 72 -5.44 4.21 0.74
CA LYS A 72 -5.40 5.17 1.83
C LYS A 72 -6.74 5.17 2.57
N ILE A 73 -6.72 4.64 3.79
CA ILE A 73 -7.87 4.57 4.70
C ILE A 73 -7.66 5.34 6.01
N LEU A 74 -6.41 5.76 6.28
CA LEU A 74 -6.02 6.54 7.44
C LEU A 74 -5.52 7.95 7.06
N ARG A 75 -5.73 8.90 7.96
CA ARG A 75 -5.22 10.29 7.93
C ARG A 75 -4.99 10.74 9.37
N SER A 76 -4.43 11.93 9.52
CA SER A 76 -4.09 12.50 10.83
C SER A 76 -5.30 12.73 11.71
N GLN A 77 -6.46 12.96 11.09
CA GLN A 77 -7.74 12.89 11.77
C GLN A 77 -8.24 11.45 11.80
N SER A 78 -8.48 10.94 13.01
CA SER A 78 -9.06 9.61 13.19
C SER A 78 -10.45 9.51 12.57
N ASN A 79 -10.72 8.41 11.86
CA ASN A 79 -12.09 8.13 11.43
C ASN A 79 -12.98 7.80 12.64
N GLN A 80 -14.28 8.04 12.49
CA GLN A 80 -15.27 7.61 13.48
C GLN A 80 -15.22 6.09 13.64
N PRO A 81 -15.16 5.54 14.87
CA PRO A 81 -15.00 4.10 15.09
C PRO A 81 -16.09 3.26 14.42
N GLU A 82 -17.34 3.75 14.39
CA GLU A 82 -18.45 3.06 13.72
C GLU A 82 -18.24 2.88 12.21
N LEU A 83 -17.38 3.68 11.59
CA LEU A 83 -17.12 3.67 10.14
C LEU A 83 -15.94 2.78 9.74
N TYR A 84 -15.13 2.26 10.67
CA TYR A 84 -13.94 1.47 10.32
C TYR A 84 -14.28 0.30 9.40
N GLY A 85 -15.34 -0.47 9.69
CA GLY A 85 -15.75 -1.58 8.83
C GLY A 85 -16.11 -1.15 7.42
N ALA A 86 -16.84 -0.03 7.27
CA ALA A 86 -17.23 0.49 5.96
C ALA A 86 -16.02 1.02 5.17
N ILE A 87 -15.12 1.74 5.83
CA ILE A 87 -13.91 2.31 5.24
C ILE A 87 -12.95 1.21 4.79
N THR A 88 -12.71 0.21 5.63
CA THR A 88 -11.87 -0.95 5.29
C THR A 88 -12.46 -1.71 4.10
N LYS A 89 -13.77 -1.97 4.12
CA LYS A 89 -14.46 -2.63 3.00
C LYS A 89 -14.30 -1.84 1.70
N GLN A 90 -14.49 -0.52 1.74
CA GLN A 90 -14.33 0.33 0.56
C GLN A 90 -12.91 0.28 -0.01
N GLY A 91 -11.89 0.32 0.85
CA GLY A 91 -10.49 0.20 0.42
C GLY A 91 -10.21 -1.13 -0.29
N ILE A 92 -10.71 -2.25 0.25
CA ILE A 92 -10.57 -3.57 -0.37
C ILE A 92 -11.28 -3.61 -1.74
N LEU A 93 -12.49 -3.06 -1.82
CA LEU A 93 -13.31 -3.12 -3.04
C LEU A 93 -12.65 -2.46 -4.26
N PHE A 94 -11.85 -1.40 -4.08
CA PHE A 94 -11.13 -0.79 -5.21
C PHE A 94 -10.27 -1.83 -5.95
N HIS A 95 -9.56 -2.67 -5.19
CA HIS A 95 -8.65 -3.67 -5.75
C HIS A 95 -9.40 -4.89 -6.29
N GLU A 96 -10.51 -5.30 -5.67
CA GLU A 96 -11.34 -6.39 -6.19
C GLU A 96 -11.97 -6.03 -7.55
N ILE A 97 -12.33 -4.76 -7.75
CA ILE A 97 -12.92 -4.28 -9.01
C ILE A 97 -11.85 -4.18 -10.11
N GLU A 98 -10.67 -3.65 -9.80
CA GLU A 98 -9.59 -3.48 -10.78
C GLU A 98 -8.89 -4.80 -11.13
N ASN A 99 -8.75 -5.71 -10.17
CA ASN A 99 -8.07 -6.99 -10.31
C ASN A 99 -8.92 -8.15 -9.79
N PRO A 100 -10.05 -8.48 -10.45
CA PRO A 100 -11.02 -9.47 -9.96
C PRO A 100 -10.49 -10.91 -9.90
N VAL A 101 -9.33 -11.19 -10.51
CA VAL A 101 -8.72 -12.52 -10.55
C VAL A 101 -7.64 -12.71 -9.46
N SER A 102 -7.12 -11.61 -8.89
CA SER A 102 -6.09 -11.61 -7.83
C SER A 102 -6.53 -12.33 -6.55
N SER A 103 -7.83 -12.26 -6.22
CA SER A 103 -8.40 -12.80 -4.97
C SER A 103 -8.51 -14.35 -4.91
N LYS A 104 -7.99 -15.13 -5.86
CA LYS A 104 -8.28 -16.58 -5.98
C LYS A 104 -7.19 -17.55 -5.52
N HIS A 105 -6.14 -17.10 -4.84
CA HIS A 105 -5.11 -18.00 -4.31
C HIS A 105 -5.03 -17.90 -2.78
N THR A 106 -5.98 -18.59 -2.13
CA THR A 106 -5.88 -19.13 -0.77
C THR A 106 -6.06 -20.63 -0.84
#